data_AF-A0AB73BEA5-F1
#
_entry.id   AF-A0AB73BEA5-F1
#
_cell.length_a   1.000
_cell.length_b   1.000
_cell.length_c   1.000
_cell.angle_alpha   90.00
_cell.angle_beta   90.00
_cell.angle_gamma   90.00
#
_symmetry.space_group_name_H-M   'P 1'
#
loop_
_entity.id
_entity.type
_entity.pdbx_description
1 polymer ?
#
loop_
_entity_poly.entity_id
_entity_poly.type
_entity_poly.pdbx_seq_one_letter_code
_entity_poly.pdbx_strand_id
1 'polypeptide(L)'
;VMSNHTHLVLYVDDKKVNRLNDKAIIIRWHKLCKGTVLTQKYIQSEKLSKAELIFFNQTVKEYRERLSSISWFMRLLNEGIAR
;
A
#
# COMPACT_ATOMS: atom_id res chain seq x y z
N VAL A 1 18.69 13.73 -29.38
CA VAL A 1 18.28 14.06 -27.99
C VAL A 1 16.86 13.56 -27.83
N MET A 2 16.63 12.50 -27.05
CA MET A 2 15.29 11.91 -26.92
C MET A 2 14.48 12.69 -25.87
N SER A 3 13.35 13.23 -26.33
CA SER A 3 12.44 14.09 -25.57
C SER A 3 11.39 13.25 -24.85
N ASN A 4 11.75 12.58 -23.75
CA ASN A 4 10.80 11.89 -22.85
C ASN A 4 11.47 11.36 -21.58
N HIS A 5 12.18 12.22 -20.85
CA HIS A 5 12.66 11.86 -19.50
C HIS A 5 11.84 12.60 -18.44
N THR A 6 11.10 11.86 -17.63
CA THR A 6 10.31 12.38 -16.53
C THR A 6 11.11 12.28 -15.24
N HIS A 7 11.48 13.41 -14.64
CA HIS A 7 12.04 13.43 -13.29
C HIS A 7 10.91 13.43 -12.26
N LEU A 8 10.77 12.33 -11.51
CA LEU A 8 9.85 12.24 -10.38
C LEU A 8 10.65 12.25 -9.07
N VAL A 9 10.39 13.24 -8.22
CA VAL A 9 10.96 13.29 -6.87
C VAL A 9 9.97 12.68 -5.90
N LEU A 10 10.35 11.56 -5.28
CA LEU A 10 9.54 10.85 -4.29
C LEU A 10 10.11 11.08 -2.90
N TYR A 11 9.23 11.46 -1.99
CA TYR A 11 9.54 11.55 -0.57
C TYR A 11 8.73 10.48 0.18
N VAL A 12 9.44 9.54 0.77
CA VAL A 12 8.85 8.59 1.71
C VAL A 12 9.08 9.11 3.11
N ASP A 13 7.98 9.32 3.84
CA ASP A 13 8.00 9.76 5.23
C ASP A 13 7.72 8.59 6.17
N ASP A 14 8.77 7.87 6.55
CA ASP A 14 8.67 6.72 7.45
C ASP A 14 8.12 7.11 8.84
N LYS A 15 8.38 8.35 9.28
CA LYS A 15 7.86 8.85 10.56
C LYS A 15 6.34 9.02 10.48
N LYS A 16 5.83 9.51 9.35
CA LYS A 16 4.39 9.64 9.09
C LYS A 16 3.74 8.28 8.94
N VAL A 17 4.36 7.34 8.24
CA VAL A 17 3.84 5.97 8.06
C VAL A 17 3.71 5.24 9.40
N ASN A 18 4.69 5.39 10.30
CA ASN A 18 4.62 4.79 11.64
C ASN A 18 3.51 5.36 12.54
N ARG A 19 3.04 6.59 12.26
CA ARG A 19 1.91 7.22 12.96
C ARG A 19 0.55 6.84 12.38
N LEU A 20 0.51 6.15 11.23
CA LEU A 20 -0.75 5.75 10.62
C LEU A 20 -1.32 4.52 11.33
N ASN A 21 -2.63 4.56 11.58
CA ASN A 21 -3.37 3.39 11.99
C ASN A 21 -3.60 2.45 10.79
N ASP A 22 -3.92 1.20 11.09
CA ASP A 22 -4.07 0.14 10.08
C ASP A 22 -5.16 0.47 9.04
N LYS A 23 -6.25 1.10 9.48
CA LYS A 23 -7.30 1.61 8.57
C LYS A 23 -6.74 2.59 7.54
N ALA A 24 -5.89 3.52 7.97
CA ALA A 24 -5.29 4.53 7.11
C ALA A 24 -4.21 3.95 6.18
N ILE A 25 -3.53 2.87 6.58
CA ILE A 25 -2.65 2.08 5.70
C ILE A 25 -3.47 1.39 4.61
N ILE A 26 -4.56 0.71 4.99
CA ILE A 26 -5.40 -0.04 4.04
C ILE A 26 -6.08 0.90 3.05
N ILE A 27 -6.65 2.03 3.50
CA ILE A 27 -7.27 3.01 2.61
C ILE A 27 -6.26 3.53 1.57
N ARG A 28 -5.02 3.81 1.98
CA ARG A 28 -3.97 4.26 1.04
C ARG A 28 -3.60 3.18 0.06
N TRP A 29 -3.46 1.94 0.53
CA TRP A 29 -3.20 0.80 -0.35
C TRP A 29 -4.34 0.58 -1.36
N HIS A 30 -5.60 0.68 -0.93
CA HIS A 30 -6.79 0.48 -1.77
C HIS A 30 -6.94 1.53 -2.89
N LYS A 31 -6.32 2.71 -2.73
CA LYS A 31 -6.26 3.73 -3.80
C LYS A 31 -5.26 3.36 -4.90
N LEU A 32 -4.27 2.53 -4.59
CA LEU A 32 -3.19 2.14 -5.49
C LEU A 32 -3.42 0.73 -6.07
N CYS A 33 -4.00 -0.16 -5.29
CA CYS A 33 -4.14 -1.59 -5.54
C CYS A 33 -5.52 -2.07 -5.05
N LYS A 34 -6.08 -3.16 -5.61
CA LYS A 34 -7.42 -3.66 -5.22
C LYS A 34 -7.53 -4.20 -3.77
N GLY A 35 -6.41 -4.48 -3.11
CA GLY A 35 -6.37 -5.10 -1.77
C GLY A 35 -6.78 -6.58 -1.74
N THR A 36 -6.82 -7.18 -0.55
CA THR A 36 -7.32 -8.54 -0.31
C THR A 36 -8.74 -8.55 0.26
N VAL A 37 -9.42 -9.70 0.19
CA VAL A 37 -10.76 -9.90 0.79
C VAL A 37 -10.78 -9.50 2.27
N LEU A 38 -9.76 -9.89 3.05
CA LEU A 38 -9.67 -9.54 4.47
C LEU A 38 -9.60 -8.02 4.70
N THR A 39 -8.83 -7.31 3.87
CA THR A 39 -8.70 -5.86 3.98
C THR A 39 -9.97 -5.13 3.55
N GLN A 40 -10.72 -5.69 2.61
CA GLN A 40 -12.03 -5.17 2.19
C GLN A 40 -13.09 -5.38 3.29
N LYS A 41 -13.17 -6.59 3.87
CA LYS A 41 -14.01 -6.88 5.05
C LYS A 41 -13.71 -5.91 6.19
N TYR A 42 -12.43 -5.66 6.46
CA TYR A 42 -12.03 -4.71 7.50
C TYR A 42 -12.50 -3.27 7.23
N ILE A 43 -12.42 -2.78 5.98
CA ILE A 43 -12.97 -1.46 5.62
C ILE A 43 -14.50 -1.42 5.81
N GLN A 44 -15.19 -2.52 5.47
CA GLN A 44 -16.64 -2.66 5.63
C GLN A 44 -17.06 -2.84 7.10
N SER A 45 -16.11 -2.84 8.04
CA SER A 45 -16.34 -3.05 9.47
C SER A 45 -16.98 -4.41 9.78
N GLU A 46 -16.76 -5.40 8.91
CA GLU A 46 -17.09 -6.79 9.18
C GLU A 46 -16.18 -7.38 10.25
N LYS A 47 -16.72 -8.30 11.06
CA LYS A 47 -15.93 -8.99 12.08
C LYS A 47 -15.01 -10.01 11.43
N LEU A 48 -13.71 -9.88 11.69
CA LEU A 48 -12.72 -10.89 11.35
C LEU A 48 -12.61 -11.90 12.50
N SER A 49 -12.57 -13.19 12.17
CA SER A 49 -12.24 -14.25 13.13
C SER A 49 -10.80 -14.12 13.65
N LYS A 50 -10.46 -14.81 14.74
CA LYS A 50 -9.08 -14.80 15.29
C LYS A 50 -8.03 -15.24 14.27
N ALA A 51 -8.35 -16.24 13.44
CA ALA A 51 -7.48 -16.71 12.38
C ALA A 51 -7.32 -15.66 11.28
N GLU A 52 -8.43 -15.07 10.82
CA GLU A 52 -8.41 -13.99 9.81
C GLU A 52 -7.63 -12.76 10.30
N LEU A 53 -7.71 -12.43 11.59
CA LEU A 53 -6.94 -11.33 12.19
C LEU A 53 -5.43 -11.52 12.10
N ILE A 54 -4.93 -12.76 12.22
CA ILE A 54 -3.49 -13.04 12.09
C ILE A 54 -3.03 -12.71 10.68
N PHE A 55 -3.73 -13.22 9.66
CA PHE A 55 -3.42 -12.96 8.26
C PHE A 55 -3.61 -11.49 7.90
N PHE A 56 -4.64 -10.85 8.45
CA PHE A 56 -4.90 -9.43 8.28
C PHE A 56 -3.73 -8.60 8.81
N ASN A 57 -3.27 -8.83 10.04
CA ASN A 57 -2.16 -8.09 10.64
C ASN A 57 -0.86 -8.26 9.84
N GLN A 58 -0.59 -9.47 9.35
CA GLN A 58 0.55 -9.73 8.47
C GLN A 58 0.44 -8.94 7.16
N THR A 59 -0.75 -8.93 6.55
CA THR A 59 -1.02 -8.17 5.32
C THR A 59 -0.83 -6.67 5.54
N VAL A 60 -1.33 -6.12 6.65
CA VAL A 60 -1.19 -4.70 6.96
C VAL A 60 0.26 -4.31 7.19
N LYS A 61 1.04 -5.16 7.88
CA LYS A 61 2.47 -4.94 8.06
C LYS A 61 3.19 -4.88 6.72
N GLU A 62 2.90 -5.81 5.82
CA GLU A 62 3.45 -5.81 4.48
C GLU A 62 3.06 -4.53 3.72
N TYR A 63 1.79 -4.11 3.77
CA TYR A 63 1.36 -2.87 3.12
C TYR A 63 2.08 -1.64 3.67
N ARG A 64 2.34 -1.61 4.97
CA ARG A 64 3.11 -0.54 5.61
C ARG A 64 4.53 -0.48 5.06
N GLU A 65 5.22 -1.62 4.99
CA GLU A 65 6.57 -1.72 4.41
C GLU A 65 6.59 -1.28 2.94
N ARG A 66 5.59 -1.70 2.15
CA ARG A 66 5.48 -1.34 0.73
C ARG A 66 5.21 0.14 0.51
N LEU A 67 4.32 0.74 1.31
CA LEU A 67 4.04 2.19 1.25
C LEU A 67 5.24 3.04 1.70
N SER A 68 6.14 2.45 2.49
CA SER A 68 7.43 3.02 2.88
C SER A 68 8.58 2.68 1.93
N SER A 69 8.33 2.06 0.78
CA SER A 69 9.40 1.63 -0.13
C SER A 69 9.31 2.35 -1.47
N ILE A 70 10.33 3.18 -1.77
CA ILE A 70 10.49 3.85 -3.07
C ILE A 70 10.53 2.81 -4.20
N SER A 71 11.22 1.68 -4.00
CA SER A 71 11.30 0.60 -4.99
C SER A 71 9.93 0.02 -5.32
N TRP A 72 9.06 -0.14 -4.33
CA TRP A 72 7.70 -0.61 -4.54
C TRP A 72 6.85 0.38 -5.33
N PHE A 73 7.02 1.66 -5.03
CA PHE A 73 6.35 2.72 -5.77
C PHE A 73 6.80 2.77 -7.23
N MET A 74 8.11 2.70 -7.49
CA MET A 74 8.65 2.63 -8.85
C MET A 74 8.15 1.40 -9.62
N ARG A 75 8.02 0.26 -8.94
CA ARG A 75 7.45 -0.95 -9.56
C ARG A 75 6.01 -0.74 -10.00
N LEU A 76 5.17 -0.14 -9.14
CA LEU A 76 3.78 0.15 -9.46
C LEU A 76 3.65 1.13 -10.64
N LEU A 77 4.50 2.16 -10.70
CA LEU A 77 4.54 3.10 -11.82
C LEU A 77 4.93 2.40 -13.13
N ASN A 78 5.98 1.59 -13.10
CA ASN A 78 6.47 0.90 -14.28
C ASN A 78 5.47 -0.13 -14.81
N GLU A 79 4.75 -0.83 -13.93
CA GLU A 79 3.66 -1.74 -14.34
C GLU A 79 2.55 -1.00 -15.09
N GLY A 80 2.23 0.24 -14.70
CA GLY A 80 1.21 1.05 -15.37
C GLY A 80 1.66 1.64 -16.71
N ILE A 81 2.96 1.94 -16.88
CA ILE A 81 3.53 2.48 -18.13
C ILE A 81 3.81 1.36 -19.15
N ALA A 82 4.12 0.15 -18.69
CA ALA A 82 4.43 -0.99 -19.55
C ALA A 82 3.19 -1.68 -20.15
N ARG A 83 1.98 -1.25 -19.80
CA ARG A 83 0.71 -1.80 -20.29
C ARG A 83 0.05 -0.86 -21.29
#